data_AF-A0A7X6PH89-F1
#
_entry.id   AF-A0A7X6PH89-F1
#
_cell.length_a   1.000
_cell.length_b   1.000
_cell.length_c   1.000
_cell.angle_alpha   90.00
_cell.angle_beta   90.00
_cell.angle_gamma   90.00
#
_symmetry.space_group_name_H-M   'P 1'
#
loop_
_entity.id
_entity.type
_entity.pdbx_description
1 polymer ?
#
loop_
_entity_poly.entity_id
_entity_poly.type
_entity_poly.pdbx_seq_one_letter_code
_entity_poly.pdbx_strand_id
1 'polypeptide(L)'
;MGQGKNLLFKLSSPEDLRKLDPSDLIRVSEELRQFIIDEVSNNPGHFGASLGVVELTIALHYVFETPWDKIIWDVGHQAYGHK
;
A
#
# COMPACT_ATOMS: atom_id res chain seq x y z
N MET A 1 -8.54 -5.82 21.28
CA MET A 1 -8.83 -7.15 20.70
C MET A 1 -7.77 -7.40 19.63
N GLY A 2 -7.00 -8.49 19.77
CA GLY A 2 -6.04 -9.01 18.81
C GLY A 2 -4.99 -8.04 18.24
N GLN A 3 -3.87 -7.80 18.93
CA GLN A 3 -2.64 -7.42 18.25
C GLN A 3 -2.07 -8.65 17.51
N GLY A 4 -2.78 -9.10 16.48
CA GLY A 4 -2.17 -9.91 15.44
C GLY A 4 -1.18 -8.99 14.74
N LYS A 5 0.12 -9.25 14.88
CA LYS A 5 1.22 -8.50 14.27
C LYS A 5 0.79 -7.91 12.91
N ASN A 6 0.69 -6.58 12.82
CA ASN A 6 0.37 -5.85 11.60
C ASN A 6 1.37 -6.29 10.51
N LEU A 7 0.83 -6.79 9.41
CA LEU A 7 1.60 -7.38 8.31
C LEU A 7 2.27 -6.30 7.48
N LEU A 8 1.60 -5.16 7.25
CA LEU A 8 2.15 -4.00 6.56
C LEU A 8 3.48 -3.56 7.17
N PHE A 9 3.57 -3.43 8.50
CA PHE A 9 4.81 -3.01 9.18
C PHE A 9 5.95 -4.04 9.17
N LYS A 10 5.73 -5.24 8.60
CA LYS A 10 6.81 -6.21 8.35
C LYS A 10 7.42 -6.08 6.96
N LEU A 11 6.77 -5.36 6.06
CA LEU A 11 7.22 -5.16 4.69
C LEU A 11 8.16 -3.95 4.68
N SER A 12 9.41 -4.14 4.27
CA SER A 12 10.37 -3.04 4.09
C SER A 12 10.68 -2.78 2.63
N SER A 13 10.21 -3.64 1.73
CA SER A 13 10.44 -3.55 0.29
C SER A 13 9.28 -4.18 -0.52
N PRO A 14 9.14 -3.81 -1.81
CA PRO A 14 8.22 -4.51 -2.73
C PRO A 14 8.54 -6.01 -2.87
N GLU A 15 9.79 -6.42 -2.63
CA GLU A 15 10.18 -7.83 -2.66
C GLU A 15 9.53 -8.63 -1.53
N ASP A 16 9.36 -8.03 -0.35
CA ASP A 16 8.68 -8.68 0.77
C ASP A 16 7.20 -8.89 0.46
N LEU A 17 6.58 -7.93 -0.22
CA LEU A 17 5.19 -8.05 -0.67
C LEU A 17 5.01 -9.25 -1.60
N ARG A 18 5.95 -9.47 -2.53
CA ARG A 18 5.95 -10.59 -3.48
C ARG A 18 6.12 -11.97 -2.84
N LYS A 19 6.66 -12.04 -1.62
CA LYS A 19 6.84 -13.28 -0.86
C LYS A 19 5.59 -13.71 -0.11
N LEU A 20 4.57 -12.86 -0.03
CA LEU A 20 3.32 -13.16 0.66
C LEU A 20 2.44 -14.11 -0.16
N ASP A 21 1.62 -14.89 0.55
CA ASP A 21 0.52 -15.59 -0.07
C ASP A 21 -0.48 -14.57 -0.66
N PRO A 22 -1.04 -14.80 -1.86
CA PRO A 22 -2.02 -13.88 -2.45
C PRO A 22 -3.20 -13.54 -1.54
N SER A 23 -3.61 -14.45 -0.64
CA SER A 23 -4.68 -14.18 0.32
C SER A 23 -4.32 -13.13 1.38
N ASP A 24 -3.03 -12.98 1.71
CA ASP A 24 -2.54 -11.96 2.64
C ASP A 24 -2.59 -10.55 2.05
N LEU A 25 -2.66 -10.40 0.72
CA LEU A 25 -2.70 -9.09 0.06
C LEU A 25 -3.97 -8.29 0.40
N ILE A 26 -5.08 -8.98 0.67
CA ILE A 26 -6.32 -8.35 1.13
C ILE A 26 -6.06 -7.68 2.48
N ARG A 27 -5.41 -8.40 3.40
CA ARG A 27 -5.07 -7.89 4.72
C ARG A 27 -4.09 -6.73 4.65
N VAL A 28 -3.05 -6.81 3.81
CA VAL A 28 -2.11 -5.70 3.61
C VAL A 28 -2.84 -4.46 3.07
N SER A 29 -3.80 -4.65 2.16
CA SER A 29 -4.59 -3.55 1.60
C SER A 29 -5.46 -2.87 2.68
N GLU A 30 -6.11 -3.65 3.55
CA GLU A 30 -6.87 -3.12 4.68
C GLU A 30 -5.99 -2.36 5.68
N GLU A 31 -4.84 -2.91 6.03
CA GLU A 31 -3.89 -2.29 6.95
C GLU A 31 -3.28 -1.00 6.36
N LEU A 32 -2.96 -0.99 5.05
CA LEU A 32 -2.47 0.21 4.35
C LEU A 32 -3.54 1.29 4.25
N ARG A 33 -4.79 0.90 3.98
CA ARG A 33 -5.93 1.82 3.97
C ARG A 33 -6.09 2.50 5.32
N GLN A 34 -6.06 1.73 6.41
CA GLN A 34 -6.18 2.29 7.75
C GLN A 34 -5.00 3.22 8.07
N PHE A 35 -3.78 2.83 7.71
CA PHE A 35 -2.60 3.66 7.87
C PHE A 35 -2.71 5.01 7.16
N ILE A 36 -3.15 5.04 5.90
CA ILE A 36 -3.36 6.28 5.13
C ILE A 36 -4.44 7.15 5.80
N ILE A 37 -5.52 6.55 6.32
CA ILE A 37 -6.57 7.28 7.03
C ILE A 37 -6.02 7.95 8.28
N ASP A 38 -5.29 7.20 9.10
CA ASP A 38 -4.71 7.69 10.35
C ASP A 38 -3.72 8.83 10.08
N GLU A 39 -2.87 8.68 9.07
CA GLU A 39 -1.86 9.68 8.71
C GLU A 39 -2.51 10.99 8.21
N VAL A 40 -3.48 10.88 7.29
CA VAL A 40 -4.14 12.06 6.70
C VAL A 40 -5.13 12.72 7.67
N SER A 41 -5.62 12.00 8.68
CA SER A 41 -6.44 12.59 9.75
C SER A 41 -5.67 13.62 10.58
N ASN A 42 -4.35 13.43 10.72
CA ASN A 42 -3.46 14.35 11.44
C ASN A 42 -2.75 15.34 10.50
N ASN A 43 -2.59 14.99 9.22
CA ASN A 43 -1.89 15.79 8.21
C ASN A 43 -2.78 16.01 6.98
N PRO A 44 -3.26 17.25 6.71
CA PRO A 44 -4.11 17.53 5.56
C PRO A 44 -3.43 17.14 4.24
N GLY A 45 -4.11 16.34 3.40
CA GLY A 45 -3.54 15.81 2.16
C GLY A 45 -4.60 15.22 1.23
N HIS A 46 -4.14 14.55 0.16
CA HIS A 46 -5.00 13.96 -0.88
C HIS A 46 -5.63 12.63 -0.42
N PHE A 47 -6.60 12.75 0.49
CA PHE A 47 -7.30 11.64 1.13
C PHE A 47 -8.02 10.70 0.15
N GLY A 48 -9.02 11.21 -0.57
CA GLY A 48 -9.91 10.36 -1.38
C GLY A 48 -9.22 9.68 -2.56
N ALA A 49 -8.26 10.36 -3.20
CA ALA A 49 -7.56 9.80 -4.35
C ALA A 49 -6.66 8.62 -3.99
N SER A 50 -5.94 8.71 -2.87
CA SER A 50 -5.06 7.62 -2.41
C SER A 50 -5.85 6.41 -1.94
N LEU A 51 -7.01 6.63 -1.30
CA LEU A 51 -7.88 5.53 -0.88
C LEU A 51 -8.48 4.74 -2.04
N GLY A 52 -8.68 5.36 -3.20
CA GLY A 52 -9.25 4.72 -4.39
C GLY A 52 -8.30 3.77 -5.13
N VAL A 53 -6.99 3.80 -4.81
CA VAL A 53 -5.97 3.03 -5.54
C VAL A 53 -5.12 2.13 -4.63
N VAL A 54 -5.54 1.89 -3.39
CA VAL A 54 -4.78 1.06 -2.43
C VAL A 54 -4.54 -0.34 -3.00
N GLU A 55 -5.61 -1.03 -3.41
CA GLU A 55 -5.52 -2.40 -3.94
C GLU A 55 -4.76 -2.44 -5.26
N LEU A 56 -4.94 -1.42 -6.12
CA LEU A 56 -4.18 -1.29 -7.36
C LEU A 56 -2.69 -1.16 -7.07
N THR A 57 -2.31 -0.35 -6.08
CA THR A 57 -0.90 -0.12 -5.72
C THR A 57 -0.24 -1.41 -5.22
N ILE A 58 -0.92 -2.15 -4.33
CA ILE A 58 -0.47 -3.45 -3.84
C ILE A 58 -0.33 -4.44 -5.00
N ALA A 59 -1.33 -4.55 -5.87
CA ALA A 59 -1.30 -5.46 -7.01
C ALA A 59 -0.15 -5.13 -7.98
N LEU A 60 0.10 -3.86 -8.26
CA LEU A 60 1.20 -3.44 -9.13
C LEU A 60 2.56 -3.82 -8.53
N HIS A 61 2.81 -3.54 -7.24
CA HIS A 61 4.08 -3.91 -6.60
C HIS A 61 4.25 -5.42 -6.38
N TYR A 62 3.15 -6.17 -6.32
CA TYR A 62 3.16 -7.62 -6.25
C TYR A 62 3.50 -8.27 -7.59
N VAL A 63 2.98 -7.74 -8.70
CA VAL A 63 3.17 -8.35 -10.02
C VAL A 63 4.44 -7.84 -10.72
N PHE A 64 4.76 -6.54 -10.58
CA PHE A 64 5.91 -5.93 -11.24
C PHE A 64 7.15 -5.93 -10.36
N GLU A 65 8.31 -6.09 -10.99
CA GLU A 65 9.61 -6.10 -10.33
C GLU A 65 10.15 -4.67 -10.18
N THR A 66 9.50 -3.84 -9.36
CA THR A 66 10.03 -2.50 -9.06
C THR A 66 11.30 -2.59 -8.19
N PRO A 67 12.36 -1.81 -8.46
CA PRO A 67 12.39 -0.66 -9.37
C PRO A 67 12.90 -0.96 -10.79
N TRP A 68 13.09 -2.23 -11.18
CA TRP A 68 13.45 -2.58 -12.56
C TRP A 68 12.34 -2.19 -13.52
N ASP A 69 11.14 -2.71 -13.26
CA ASP A 69 9.91 -2.25 -13.90
C ASP A 69 9.54 -0.86 -13.40
N LYS A 70 9.10 0.00 -14.33
CA LYS A 70 8.75 1.39 -14.04
C LYS A 70 7.25 1.54 -13.90
N ILE A 71 6.81 1.92 -12.70
CA ILE A 71 5.43 2.37 -12.44
C ILE A 71 5.43 3.90 -12.47
N ILE A 72 4.55 4.48 -13.28
CA ILE A 72 4.36 5.93 -13.37
C ILE A 72 2.94 6.24 -12.91
N TRP A 73 2.84 7.04 -11.85
CA TRP A 73 1.57 7.60 -11.40
C TRP A 73 1.39 8.99 -12.03
N ASP A 74 0.35 9.16 -12.85
CA ASP A 74 0.03 10.46 -13.42
C ASP A 74 -0.39 11.44 -12.32
N VAL A 75 0.15 12.66 -12.32
CA VAL A 75 0.11 13.68 -11.26
C VAL A 75 0.72 13.25 -9.92
N GLY A 76 0.28 12.12 -9.33
CA GLY A 76 0.88 11.50 -8.14
C GLY A 76 0.12 11.71 -6.82
N HIS A 77 -1.02 12.41 -6.82
CA HIS A 77 -1.82 12.65 -5.60
C HIS A 77 -2.50 11.39 -5.03
N GLN A 78 -2.55 10.32 -5.81
CA GLN A 78 -3.08 9.00 -5.47
C GLN A 78 -1.99 8.05 -4.96
N ALA A 79 -0.71 8.47 -5.00
CA ALA A 79 0.43 7.60 -4.79
C ALA A 79 0.87 7.48 -3.32
N TYR A 80 0.03 7.78 -2.32
CA TYR A 80 0.44 7.61 -0.92
C TYR A 80 0.73 6.14 -0.56
N GLY A 81 -0.04 5.19 -1.09
CA GLY A 81 0.27 3.77 -0.89
C GLY A 81 1.52 3.28 -1.63
N HIS A 82 2.01 4.05 -2.60
CA HIS A 82 3.20 3.73 -3.39
C HIS A 82 4.47 4.25 -2.74
N LYS A 83 4.36 5.31 -1.93
CA LYS A 83 5.44 5.89 -1.15
C LYS A 83 5.71 5.04 0.09
#